data_AF-A0A2Z6NPR0-F1
#
_entry.id   AF-A0A2Z6NPR0-F1
#
_cell.length_a   1.000
_cell.length_b   1.000
_cell.length_c   1.000
_cell.angle_alpha   90.00
_cell.angle_beta   90.00
_cell.angle_gamma   90.00
#
_symmetry.space_group_name_H-M   'P 1'
#
loop_
_entity.id
_entity.type
_entity.pdbx_description
1 polymer ?
#
loop_
_entity_poly.entity_id
_entity_poly.type
_entity_poly.pdbx_seq_one_letter_code
_entity_poly.pdbx_strand_id
1 'polypeptide(L)'
;MTIDTIAPEKRKSRKNKELVDENAPLVPKSQVTDTELHEFNGASFSGAVFNLSTTIIGAGIMGLPACVKKLGMVPGLIAIVLTALLTEKSIEFMIRFSRAGNLTSYGSLMGDAFGKYGKALVEICVVINNTGILIVYMIIIGSWEWSYHDMFRLIF
;
A
#
# COMPACT_ATOMS: atom_id res chain seq x y z
N MET A 1 22.34 -15.45 69.45
CA MET A 1 20.94 -14.98 69.34
C MET A 1 20.13 -16.10 68.71
N THR A 2 19.19 -16.60 69.51
CA THR A 2 17.93 -17.32 69.27
C THR A 2 17.14 -16.88 68.02
N ILE A 3 16.15 -17.60 67.44
CA ILE A 3 15.60 -18.97 67.44
C ILE A 3 14.43 -18.91 66.40
N ASP A 4 14.23 -20.00 65.66
CA ASP A 4 12.95 -20.58 65.18
C ASP A 4 11.75 -19.74 64.62
N THR A 5 11.38 -20.11 63.38
CA THR A 5 10.16 -20.90 63.05
C THR A 5 8.90 -20.23 62.48
N ILE A 6 8.25 -21.05 61.65
CA ILE A 6 6.81 -21.14 61.29
C ILE A 6 6.42 -20.58 59.89
N ALA A 7 6.47 -21.47 58.88
CA ALA A 7 5.41 -21.58 57.86
C ALA A 7 4.19 -22.31 58.50
N PRO A 8 2.93 -22.28 57.98
CA PRO A 8 2.63 -23.07 56.78
C PRO A 8 1.33 -22.76 55.96
N GLU A 9 1.28 -23.32 54.74
CA GLU A 9 0.22 -24.17 54.15
C GLU A 9 -1.25 -23.70 54.02
N LYS A 10 -1.77 -23.78 52.78
CA LYS A 10 -2.92 -24.64 52.36
C LYS A 10 -2.98 -24.72 50.82
N ARG A 11 -2.65 -25.85 50.17
CA ARG A 11 -3.46 -27.08 49.91
C ARG A 11 -4.82 -26.75 49.26
N LYS A 12 -5.22 -27.25 48.08
CA LYS A 12 -5.34 -28.65 47.58
C LYS A 12 -5.68 -28.55 46.07
N SER A 13 -5.06 -29.30 45.16
CA SER A 13 -5.39 -30.70 44.78
C SER A 13 -6.83 -30.91 44.27
N ARG A 14 -6.97 -31.15 42.95
CA ARG A 14 -7.75 -32.25 42.32
C ARG A 14 -7.71 -32.08 40.80
N LYS A 15 -7.00 -32.92 40.05
CA LYS A 15 -7.39 -34.27 39.61
C LYS A 15 -8.62 -34.24 38.68
N ASN A 16 -8.32 -34.19 37.39
CA ASN A 16 -8.94 -34.90 36.27
C ASN A 16 -10.37 -35.43 36.51
N LYS A 17 -11.35 -34.83 35.82
CA LYS A 17 -12.58 -35.47 35.34
C LYS A 17 -13.03 -34.76 34.07
N GLU A 18 -12.68 -35.38 32.96
CA GLU A 18 -13.39 -35.30 31.69
C GLU A 18 -14.89 -35.52 31.96
N LEU A 19 -15.70 -34.49 31.74
CA LEU A 19 -17.13 -34.64 31.51
C LEU A 19 -17.32 -34.25 30.05
N VAL A 20 -17.58 -35.28 29.25
CA VAL A 20 -17.94 -35.24 27.85
C VAL A 20 -19.10 -34.26 27.68
N ASP A 21 -18.83 -33.10 27.10
CA ASP A 21 -19.86 -32.23 26.57
C ASP A 21 -20.14 -32.69 25.13
N GLU A 22 -21.23 -33.43 24.96
CA GLU A 22 -21.77 -33.89 23.69
C GLU A 22 -22.44 -32.75 22.90
N ASN A 23 -22.01 -31.49 23.06
CA ASN A 23 -22.43 -30.37 22.22
C ASN A 23 -21.28 -29.37 21.94
N ALA A 24 -20.02 -29.83 22.00
CA ALA A 24 -18.90 -29.07 21.49
C ALA A 24 -18.96 -28.99 19.95
N PRO A 25 -18.80 -27.81 19.33
CA PRO A 25 -18.55 -27.70 17.90
C PRO A 25 -17.27 -28.49 17.53
N LEU A 26 -17.48 -29.62 16.85
CA LEU A 26 -16.49 -30.61 16.40
C LEU A 26 -15.60 -30.14 15.24
N VAL A 27 -15.22 -28.87 15.22
CA VAL A 27 -14.29 -28.36 14.22
C VAL A 27 -13.02 -27.93 14.94
N PRO A 28 -11.98 -28.79 14.94
CA PRO A 28 -10.62 -28.30 15.07
C PRO A 28 -10.49 -27.14 14.08
N LYS A 29 -10.00 -25.98 14.50
CA LYS A 29 -9.47 -24.99 13.55
C LYS A 29 -8.30 -25.66 12.83
N SER A 30 -8.61 -26.42 11.79
CA SER A 30 -7.66 -26.97 10.85
C SER A 30 -6.99 -25.78 10.22
N GLN A 31 -5.74 -25.55 10.62
CA GLN A 31 -4.59 -25.46 9.73
C GLN A 31 -4.95 -25.16 8.27
N VAL A 32 -5.46 -23.95 8.02
CA VAL A 32 -5.49 -23.34 6.70
C VAL A 32 -4.95 -21.94 6.92
N THR A 33 -3.72 -21.79 6.42
CA THR A 33 -2.94 -20.55 6.35
C THR A 33 -2.13 -20.17 7.61
N ASP A 34 -1.50 -21.15 8.27
CA ASP A 34 -0.20 -20.93 8.93
C ASP A 34 0.92 -20.91 7.86
N THR A 35 0.73 -20.07 6.86
CA THR A 35 1.72 -19.66 5.85
C THR A 35 1.29 -18.26 5.48
N GLU A 36 2.10 -17.25 5.82
CA GLU A 36 1.85 -15.81 5.60
C GLU A 36 1.26 -14.97 6.76
N LEU A 37 1.45 -15.39 8.01
CA LEU A 37 1.45 -14.47 9.17
C LEU A 37 2.85 -14.34 9.78
N HIS A 38 3.86 -14.16 8.93
CA HIS A 38 5.00 -13.35 9.36
C HIS A 38 4.44 -11.96 9.62
N GLU A 39 4.58 -11.47 10.85
CA GLU A 39 4.35 -10.07 11.21
C GLU A 39 4.89 -9.16 10.11
N PHE A 40 3.98 -8.63 9.28
CA PHE A 40 4.30 -7.53 8.39
C PHE A 40 4.43 -6.30 9.30
N ASN A 41 5.59 -6.20 9.92
CA ASN A 41 6.12 -5.00 10.53
C ASN A 41 5.69 -3.85 9.61
N GLY A 42 4.81 -2.96 10.08
CA GLY A 42 4.12 -1.99 9.22
C GLY A 42 5.09 -1.35 8.24
N ALA A 43 4.70 -1.24 6.96
CA ALA A 43 5.57 -0.85 5.85
C ALA A 43 6.63 0.17 6.29
N SER A 44 7.89 -0.25 6.32
CA SER A 44 9.00 0.59 6.81
C SER A 44 9.00 1.92 6.05
N PHE A 45 9.33 3.03 6.72
CA PHE A 45 9.42 4.34 6.09
C PHE A 45 10.26 4.29 4.80
N SER A 46 11.40 3.59 4.84
CA SER A 46 12.24 3.39 3.66
C SER A 46 11.55 2.57 2.56
N GLY A 47 10.75 1.57 2.91
CA GLY A 47 9.99 0.76 1.95
C GLY A 47 8.86 1.55 1.29
N ALA A 48 8.16 2.38 2.06
CA ALA A 48 7.14 3.27 1.55
C ALA A 48 7.71 4.31 0.57
N VAL A 49 8.84 4.95 0.92
CA VAL A 49 9.53 5.91 0.05
C VAL A 49 10.03 5.22 -1.23
N PHE A 50 10.60 4.02 -1.13
CA PHE A 50 11.09 3.28 -2.28
C PHE A 50 9.95 2.87 -3.23
N ASN A 51 8.84 2.37 -2.70
CA ASN A 51 7.67 2.01 -3.50
C ASN A 51 7.10 3.24 -4.23
N LEU A 52 6.89 4.34 -3.50
CA LEU A 52 6.43 5.60 -4.08
C LEU A 52 7.38 6.11 -5.18
N SER A 53 8.69 6.07 -4.94
CA SER A 53 9.69 6.48 -5.93
C SER A 53 9.64 5.63 -7.19
N THR A 54 9.51 4.31 -7.04
CA THR A 54 9.40 3.38 -8.18
C THR A 54 8.15 3.66 -9.01
N THR A 55 7.02 3.95 -8.38
CA THR A 55 5.80 4.35 -9.09
C THR A 55 5.97 5.66 -9.87
N ILE A 56 6.56 6.69 -9.24
CA ILE A 56 6.80 7.99 -9.88
C ILE A 56 7.76 7.85 -11.06
N ILE A 57 8.88 7.14 -10.87
CA ILE A 57 9.85 6.88 -11.94
C ILE A 57 9.18 6.10 -13.07
N GLY A 58 8.43 5.03 -12.76
CA GLY A 58 7.74 4.20 -13.74
C GLY A 58 6.78 4.98 -14.63
N ALA A 59 5.88 5.78 -14.03
CA ALA A 59 4.97 6.65 -14.78
C ALA A 59 5.73 7.74 -15.55
N GLY A 60 6.78 8.30 -14.92
CA GLY A 60 7.61 9.36 -15.48
C GLY A 60 8.35 8.93 -16.75
N ILE A 61 9.05 7.80 -16.74
CA ILE A 61 9.82 7.34 -17.90
C ILE A 61 8.92 7.03 -19.11
N MET A 62 7.66 6.67 -18.88
CA MET A 62 6.69 6.41 -19.94
C MET A 62 6.15 7.71 -20.57
N GLY A 63 5.95 8.77 -19.77
CA GLY A 63 5.30 10.01 -20.21
C GLY A 63 6.25 11.17 -20.53
N LEU A 64 7.30 11.38 -19.73
CA LEU A 64 8.20 12.54 -19.82
C LEU A 64 8.83 12.75 -21.21
N PRO A 65 9.36 11.71 -21.89
CA PRO A 65 9.96 11.89 -23.22
C PRO A 65 8.95 12.41 -24.24
N ALA A 66 7.72 11.89 -24.21
CA ALA A 66 6.65 12.33 -25.09
C ALA A 66 6.19 13.75 -24.78
N CYS A 67 6.09 14.11 -23.49
CA CYS A 67 5.75 15.47 -23.06
C CYS A 67 6.75 16.51 -23.59
N VAL A 68 8.06 16.27 -23.40
CA VAL A 68 9.11 17.18 -23.88
C VAL A 68 9.15 17.22 -25.41
N LYS A 69 8.93 16.07 -26.08
CA LYS A 69 8.84 16.01 -27.55
C LYS A 69 7.66 16.82 -28.12
N LYS A 70 6.53 16.89 -27.41
CA LYS A 70 5.32 17.61 -27.85
C LYS A 70 5.31 19.09 -27.47
N LEU A 71 5.75 19.45 -26.25
CA LEU A 71 5.83 20.84 -25.80
C LEU A 71 7.06 21.58 -26.33
N GLY A 72 8.16 20.85 -26.61
CA GLY A 72 9.47 21.42 -26.92
C GLY A 72 10.39 21.46 -25.70
N MET A 73 11.70 21.59 -25.91
CA MET A 73 12.71 21.40 -24.86
C MET A 73 12.64 22.44 -23.72
N VAL A 74 12.58 23.73 -24.08
CA VAL A 74 12.52 24.83 -23.11
C VAL A 74 11.21 24.83 -22.29
N PRO A 75 10.01 24.88 -22.91
CA PRO A 75 8.76 24.86 -22.15
C PRO A 75 8.53 23.51 -21.44
N GLY A 76 8.99 22.39 -22.00
CA GLY A 76 8.94 21.09 -21.36
C GLY A 76 9.75 21.04 -20.06
N LEU A 77 10.98 21.58 -20.06
CA LEU A 77 11.81 21.64 -18.85
C LEU A 77 11.20 22.57 -17.78
N ILE A 78 10.67 23.72 -18.18
CA ILE A 78 9.95 24.63 -17.27
C ILE A 78 8.75 23.91 -16.63
N ALA A 79 7.96 23.19 -17.44
CA ALA A 79 6.81 22.43 -16.93
C ALA A 79 7.21 21.32 -15.94
N ILE A 80 8.36 20.65 -16.16
CA ILE A 80 8.90 19.66 -15.22
C ILE A 80 9.25 20.31 -13.88
N VAL A 81 9.98 21.44 -13.91
CA VAL A 81 10.35 22.16 -12.68
C VAL A 81 9.09 22.65 -11.94
N LEU A 82 8.12 23.21 -12.66
CA LEU A 82 6.85 23.64 -12.07
C LEU A 82 6.08 22.49 -11.44
N THR A 83 6.03 21.34 -12.11
CA THR A 83 5.36 20.14 -11.58
C THR A 83 6.08 19.59 -10.36
N ALA A 84 7.42 19.64 -10.33
CA ALA A 84 8.21 19.25 -9.15
C ALA A 84 7.88 20.13 -7.93
N LEU A 85 7.85 21.45 -8.11
CA LEU A 85 7.46 22.39 -7.04
C LEU A 85 6.01 22.17 -6.58
N LEU A 86 5.10 21.93 -7.51
CA LEU A 86 3.69 21.65 -7.20
C LEU A 86 3.54 20.33 -6.43
N THR A 87 4.34 19.33 -6.77
CA THR A 87 4.35 18.02 -6.11
C THR A 87 4.87 18.14 -4.67
N GLU A 88 5.96 18.88 -4.45
CA GLU A 88 6.49 19.14 -3.11
C GLU A 88 5.43 19.81 -2.21
N LYS A 89 4.76 20.84 -2.74
CA LYS A 89 3.67 21.53 -2.01
C LYS A 89 2.48 20.62 -1.75
N SER A 90 2.11 19.78 -2.71
CA SER A 90 1.01 18.83 -2.54
C SER A 90 1.30 17.82 -1.43
N ILE A 91 2.53 17.29 -1.37
CA ILE A 91 2.96 16.37 -0.32
C ILE A 91 2.97 17.07 1.05
N GLU A 92 3.46 18.31 1.12
CA GLU A 92 3.47 19.12 2.36
C GLU A 92 2.04 19.31 2.90
N PHE A 93 1.09 19.68 2.03
CA PHE A 93 -0.32 19.78 2.39
C PHE A 93 -0.88 18.44 2.88
N MET A 94 -0.64 17.35 2.14
CA MET A 94 -1.13 16.02 2.49
C MET A 94 -0.64 15.58 3.87
N ILE A 95 0.65 15.75 4.17
CA ILE A 95 1.22 15.39 5.48
C ILE A 95 0.61 16.24 6.60
N ARG A 96 0.40 17.54 6.36
CA ARG A 96 -0.18 18.43 7.38
C ARG A 96 -1.60 18.06 7.74
N PHE A 97 -2.43 17.70 6.75
CA PHE A 97 -3.77 17.19 7.00
C PHE A 97 -3.72 15.80 7.66
N SER A 98 -2.82 14.91 7.23
CA SER A 98 -2.72 13.55 7.77
C SER A 98 -2.43 13.56 9.27
N ARG A 99 -1.56 14.48 9.71
CA ARG A 99 -1.25 14.70 11.12
C ARG A 99 -2.42 15.28 11.93
N ALA A 100 -3.30 16.06 11.29
CA ALA A 100 -4.46 16.65 11.95
C ALA A 100 -5.60 15.64 12.14
N GLY A 101 -5.81 14.73 11.17
CA GLY A 101 -6.93 13.79 11.17
C GLY A 101 -6.67 12.42 11.80
N ASN A 102 -5.42 12.01 12.08
CA ASN A 102 -5.05 10.62 12.49
C ASN A 102 -5.61 9.53 11.55
N LEU A 103 -5.92 9.87 10.30
CA LEU A 103 -6.50 8.98 9.31
C LEU A 103 -5.39 8.46 8.39
N THR A 104 -5.39 7.14 8.16
CA THR A 104 -4.34 6.44 7.40
C THR A 104 -4.65 6.30 5.91
N SER A 105 -5.88 6.58 5.48
CA SER A 105 -6.33 6.44 4.09
C SER A 105 -6.48 7.79 3.41
N TYR A 106 -5.95 7.92 2.19
CA TYR A 106 -5.99 9.16 1.38
C TYR A 106 -7.41 9.67 1.13
N GLY A 107 -8.37 8.78 0.86
CA GLY A 107 -9.78 9.15 0.68
C GLY A 107 -10.44 9.61 1.99
N SER A 108 -10.12 8.96 3.11
CA SER A 108 -10.67 9.35 4.42
C SER A 108 -10.06 10.66 4.92
N LEU A 109 -8.78 10.88 4.65
CA LEU A 109 -8.07 12.12 4.92
C LEU A 109 -8.71 13.32 4.20
N MET A 110 -9.00 13.15 2.90
CA MET A 110 -9.65 14.21 2.14
C MET A 110 -11.12 14.39 2.51
N GLY A 111 -11.77 13.31 2.97
CA GLY A 111 -13.11 13.35 3.55
C GLY A 111 -13.21 14.18 4.82
N ASP A 112 -12.17 14.16 5.65
CA ASP A 112 -12.09 14.94 6.88
C ASP A 112 -11.78 16.42 6.58
N ALA A 113 -10.87 16.69 5.63
CA ALA A 113 -10.47 18.05 5.27
C ALA A 113 -11.50 18.81 4.41
N PHE A 114 -12.18 18.14 3.47
CA PHE A 114 -13.07 18.76 2.48
C PHE A 114 -14.51 18.19 2.50
N GLY A 115 -14.82 17.30 3.45
CA GLY A 115 -16.11 16.64 3.54
C GLY A 115 -16.31 15.52 2.53
N LYS A 116 -17.54 15.01 2.44
CA LYS A 116 -17.92 13.85 1.60
C LYS A 116 -17.57 14.03 0.11
N TYR A 117 -17.65 15.26 -0.39
CA TYR A 117 -17.30 15.58 -1.77
C TYR A 117 -15.80 15.46 -2.05
N GLY A 118 -14.95 15.88 -1.11
CA GLY A 118 -13.49 15.75 -1.24
C GLY A 118 -13.04 14.30 -1.25
N LYS A 119 -13.62 13.45 -0.39
CA LYS A 119 -13.41 12.00 -0.41
C LYS A 119 -13.76 11.39 -1.77
N ALA A 120 -14.98 11.66 -2.26
CA ALA A 120 -15.45 11.11 -3.53
C ALA A 120 -14.58 11.54 -4.71
N LEU A 121 -14.16 12.82 -4.75
CA LEU A 121 -13.32 13.35 -5.82
C LEU A 121 -11.93 12.69 -5.84
N VAL A 122 -11.33 12.48 -4.68
CA VAL A 122 -10.05 11.76 -4.55
C VAL A 122 -10.18 10.29 -4.95
N GLU A 123 -11.22 9.59 -4.47
CA GLU A 123 -11.45 8.18 -4.84
C GLU A 123 -11.63 8.03 -6.36
N ILE A 124 -12.43 8.91 -6.98
CA ILE A 124 -12.61 8.92 -8.44
C ILE A 124 -11.27 9.22 -9.15
N CYS A 125 -10.49 10.18 -8.65
CA CYS A 125 -9.18 10.52 -9.21
C CYS A 125 -8.21 9.31 -9.19
N VAL A 126 -8.16 8.58 -8.07
CA VAL A 126 -7.34 7.38 -7.92
C VAL A 126 -7.79 6.26 -8.87
N VAL A 127 -9.11 6.07 -9.03
CA VAL A 127 -9.65 5.08 -9.99
C VAL A 127 -9.24 5.45 -11.41
N ILE A 128 -9.45 6.71 -11.82
CA ILE A 128 -9.07 7.18 -13.16
C ILE A 128 -7.56 7.04 -13.39
N ASN A 129 -6.72 7.37 -12.39
CA ASN A 129 -5.27 7.24 -12.50
C ASN A 129 -4.83 5.78 -12.70
N ASN A 130 -5.37 4.85 -11.88
CA ASN A 130 -5.08 3.42 -12.03
C ASN A 130 -5.56 2.88 -13.38
N THR A 131 -6.78 3.24 -13.81
CA THR A 131 -7.29 2.86 -15.13
C THR A 131 -6.41 3.39 -16.25
N GLY A 132 -5.97 4.66 -16.17
CA GLY A 132 -5.08 5.26 -17.15
C GLY A 132 -3.74 4.52 -17.28
N ILE A 133 -3.13 4.17 -16.15
CA ILE A 133 -1.88 3.39 -16.13
C ILE A 133 -2.08 1.99 -16.72
N LEU A 134 -3.21 1.32 -16.42
CA LEU A 134 -3.53 0.02 -17.04
C LEU A 134 -3.71 0.12 -18.55
N ILE A 135 -4.35 1.18 -19.06
CA ILE A 135 -4.48 1.43 -20.49
C ILE A 135 -3.09 1.62 -21.12
N VAL A 136 -2.23 2.42 -20.49
CA VAL A 136 -0.84 2.61 -20.96
C VAL A 136 -0.09 1.28 -21.00
N TYR A 137 -0.25 0.43 -19.98
CA TYR A 137 0.36 -0.91 -19.99
C TYR A 137 -0.18 -1.78 -21.11
N MET A 138 -1.48 -1.78 -21.41
CA MET A 138 -2.03 -2.53 -22.54
C MET A 138 -1.48 -2.03 -23.88
N ILE A 139 -1.33 -0.71 -24.07
CA ILE A 139 -0.74 -0.14 -25.28
C ILE A 139 0.72 -0.56 -25.41
N ILE A 140 1.48 -0.52 -24.32
CA ILE A 140 2.89 -0.91 -24.28
C ILE A 140 3.03 -2.40 -24.65
N ILE A 141 2.27 -3.29 -24.01
CA ILE A 141 2.27 -4.74 -24.29
C ILE A 141 1.92 -5.01 -25.76
N GLY A 142 0.84 -4.41 -26.26
CA GLY A 142 0.45 -4.57 -27.66
C GLY A 142 1.50 -4.04 -28.63
N SER A 143 2.21 -2.97 -28.27
CA SER A 143 3.30 -2.42 -29.08
C SER A 143 4.49 -3.37 -29.15
N TRP A 144 4.87 -4.00 -28.03
CA TRP A 144 5.91 -5.02 -28.02
C TRP A 144 5.53 -6.21 -28.88
N GLU A 145 4.32 -6.74 -28.72
CA GLU A 145 3.86 -7.93 -29.43
C GLU A 145 3.80 -7.74 -30.95
N TRP A 146 3.29 -6.58 -31.40
CA TRP A 146 3.35 -6.22 -32.82
C TRP A 146 4.80 -6.16 -33.33
N SER A 147 5.71 -5.55 -32.56
CA SER A 147 7.11 -5.43 -32.95
C SER A 147 7.82 -6.79 -32.98
N TYR A 148 7.52 -7.69 -32.05
CA TYR A 148 8.08 -9.05 -32.04
C TYR A 148 7.57 -9.89 -33.20
N HIS A 149 6.28 -9.79 -33.50
CA HIS A 149 5.68 -10.52 -34.62
C HIS A 149 6.22 -10.04 -35.98
N ASP A 150 6.40 -8.72 -36.17
CA ASP A 150 7.01 -8.16 -37.38
C ASP A 150 8.48 -8.59 -37.55
N MET A 151 9.26 -8.55 -36.46
CA MET A 151 10.64 -9.05 -36.46
C MET A 151 10.72 -10.54 -36.78
N PHE A 152 9.80 -11.37 -36.27
CA PHE A 152 9.78 -12.80 -36.54
C PHE A 152 9.48 -13.10 -38.02
N ARG A 153 8.60 -12.32 -38.66
CA ARG A 153 8.30 -12.38 -40.10
C ARG A 153 9.44 -11.92 -41.01
N LEU A 154 10.35 -11.10 -40.50
CA LEU A 154 11.53 -10.66 -41.26
C LEU A 154 12.69 -11.67 -41.19
N ILE A 155 12.68 -12.56 -40.19
CA ILE A 155 13.76 -13.53 -39.95
C ILE A 155 13.44 -14.92 -40.52
N PHE A 156 12.15 -15.31 -40.59
CA PHE A 156 11.67 -16.58 -41.11
C PHE A 156 10.69 -16.38 -42.27
#